data_AF-T4ZWX4-F1
#
_entry.id   AF-T4ZWX4-F1
#
_cell.length_a   1.000
_cell.length_b   1.000
_cell.length_c   1.000
_cell.angle_alpha   90.00
_cell.angle_beta   90.00
_cell.angle_gamma   90.00
#
_symmetry.space_group_name_H-M   'P 1'
#
loop_
_entity.id
_entity.type
_entity.pdbx_description
1 polymer ?
#
loop_
_entity_poly.entity_id
_entity_poly.type
_entity_poly.pdbx_seq_one_letter_code
_entity_poly.pdbx_strand_id
1 'polypeptide(L)'
;MFATGVRERDAPGYRHIVIQPQYITSIRAAIKQGNKAAIQAASSLPGGDPGTASVWLPMSGDLVPPRGIVNSAQLERELVHIFCNAIMYNPDPHRGPGHAFLKRSQNEEEEVVGYHLDENGVVKHTRSMFVEVEKLLGDLRSAEKERGVPPLFSTRQASVATPADDTAEDEDELAGDGNHTATSVVKRRRIGARG
;
A
#
# COMPACT_ATOMS: atom_id res chain seq x y z
N MET A 1 -16.83 0.08 13.32
CA MET A 1 -16.47 1.51 13.36
C MET A 1 -16.44 2.18 11.97
N PHE A 2 -15.77 1.61 10.96
CA PHE A 2 -15.48 2.31 9.69
C PHE A 2 -16.52 2.15 8.55
N ALA A 3 -17.68 1.56 8.83
CA ALA A 3 -18.63 1.18 7.78
C ALA A 3 -19.29 2.40 7.10
N THR A 4 -19.66 3.40 7.90
CA THR A 4 -20.41 4.59 7.47
C THR A 4 -19.65 5.86 7.83
N GLY A 5 -20.00 6.96 7.16
CA GLY A 5 -19.45 8.28 7.48
C GLY A 5 -19.70 8.68 8.93
N VAL A 6 -18.70 9.34 9.51
CA VAL A 6 -18.75 9.90 10.86
C VAL A 6 -19.79 11.04 10.90
N ARG A 7 -20.69 10.99 11.88
CA ARG A 7 -21.76 11.99 12.06
C ARG A 7 -21.32 13.04 13.07
N GLU A 8 -21.78 14.27 12.89
CA GLU A 8 -21.44 15.41 13.77
C GLU A 8 -21.76 15.13 15.25
N ARG A 9 -22.89 14.46 15.51
CA ARG A 9 -23.29 14.06 16.87
C ARG A 9 -22.34 13.06 17.54
N ASP A 10 -21.66 12.22 16.76
CA ASP A 10 -20.76 11.20 17.29
C ASP A 10 -19.33 11.74 17.44
N ALA A 11 -18.99 12.77 16.67
CA ALA A 11 -17.68 13.39 16.64
C ALA A 11 -17.82 14.89 16.30
N PRO A 12 -18.10 15.73 17.31
CA PRO A 12 -18.26 17.17 17.11
C PRO A 12 -16.98 17.81 16.57
N GLY A 13 -17.11 18.61 15.51
CA GLY A 13 -15.98 19.28 14.86
C GLY A 13 -15.09 18.37 14.01
N TYR A 14 -15.47 17.10 13.78
CA TYR A 14 -14.70 16.16 12.96
C TYR A 14 -14.35 16.73 11.59
N ARG A 15 -15.29 17.41 10.93
CA ARG A 15 -15.09 17.97 9.59
C ARG A 15 -14.20 19.23 9.56
N HIS A 16 -13.89 19.81 10.71
CA HIS A 16 -12.94 20.92 10.82
C HIS A 16 -11.49 20.42 10.97
N ILE A 17 -11.30 19.20 11.49
CA ILE A 17 -9.99 18.58 11.68
C ILE A 17 -9.64 17.67 10.50
N VAL A 18 -10.59 16.86 10.06
CA VAL A 18 -10.43 15.91 8.94
C VAL A 18 -10.95 16.54 7.65
N ILE A 19 -10.01 16.92 6.77
CA ILE A 19 -10.29 17.61 5.51
C ILE A 19 -11.09 16.72 4.55
N GLN A 20 -10.70 15.45 4.42
CA GLN A 20 -11.36 14.49 3.53
C GLN A 20 -11.84 13.26 4.32
N PRO A 21 -13.09 13.27 4.81
CA PRO A 21 -13.70 12.11 5.46
C PRO A 21 -13.77 10.92 4.51
N GLN A 22 -13.46 9.72 5.00
CA GLN A 22 -13.54 8.49 4.23
C GLN A 22 -14.06 7.31 5.07
N TYR A 23 -14.75 6.37 4.43
CA TYR A 23 -15.37 5.22 5.08
C TYR A 23 -15.61 4.06 4.09
N ILE A 24 -15.87 2.84 4.58
CA ILE A 24 -15.90 1.62 3.74
C ILE A 24 -16.98 1.68 2.66
N THR A 25 -18.17 2.21 2.99
CA THR A 25 -19.25 2.31 1.99
C THR A 25 -18.94 3.30 0.87
N SER A 26 -18.20 4.40 1.12
CA SER A 26 -17.75 5.30 0.05
C SER A 26 -16.65 4.66 -0.81
N ILE A 27 -15.69 3.96 -0.20
CA ILE A 27 -14.67 3.18 -0.93
C ILE A 27 -15.34 2.16 -1.86
N ARG A 28 -16.32 1.42 -1.35
CA ARG A 28 -17.06 0.43 -2.15
C ARG A 28 -17.78 1.08 -3.33
N ALA A 29 -18.35 2.28 -3.16
CA ALA A 29 -18.96 3.03 -4.25
C ALA A 29 -17.93 3.46 -5.29
N ALA A 30 -16.75 3.92 -4.86
CA ALA A 30 -15.65 4.30 -5.75
C ALA A 30 -15.09 3.11 -6.55
N ILE A 31 -15.00 1.92 -5.94
CA ILE A 31 -14.63 0.68 -6.65
C ILE A 31 -15.67 0.35 -7.73
N LYS A 32 -16.98 0.43 -7.40
CA LYS A 32 -18.04 0.18 -8.38
C LYS A 32 -17.96 1.15 -9.56
N GLN A 33 -17.66 2.42 -9.28
CA GLN A 33 -17.50 3.44 -10.30
C GLN A 33 -16.28 3.17 -11.20
N GLY A 34 -15.13 2.81 -10.61
CA GLY A 34 -13.93 2.44 -11.38
C GLY A 34 -14.16 1.19 -12.22
N ASN A 35 -14.83 0.16 -11.68
CA ASN A 35 -15.16 -1.05 -12.41
C ASN A 35 -16.12 -0.78 -13.58
N LYS A 36 -17.11 0.11 -13.39
CA LYS A 36 -18.00 0.53 -14.47
C LYS A 36 -17.22 1.17 -15.62
N ALA A 37 -16.24 2.03 -15.31
CA ALA A 37 -15.39 2.63 -16.33
C ALA A 37 -14.49 1.61 -17.03
N ALA A 38 -13.96 0.62 -16.31
CA ALA A 38 -13.21 -0.51 -16.89
C ALA A 38 -14.05 -1.30 -17.90
N ILE A 39 -15.27 -1.69 -17.52
CA ILE A 39 -16.19 -2.44 -18.40
C ILE A 39 -16.55 -1.61 -19.65
N GLN A 40 -16.84 -0.32 -19.47
CA GLN A 40 -17.16 0.58 -20.58
C GLN A 40 -15.98 0.72 -21.55
N ALA A 41 -14.77 0.90 -21.03
CA ALA A 41 -13.56 0.98 -21.85
C ALA A 41 -13.30 -0.32 -22.61
N ALA A 42 -13.43 -1.48 -21.94
CA ALA A 42 -13.26 -2.79 -22.57
C ALA A 42 -14.26 -3.01 -23.71
N SER A 43 -15.54 -2.65 -23.50
CA SER A 43 -16.57 -2.74 -24.55
C SER A 43 -16.37 -1.77 -25.72
N SER A 44 -15.57 -0.71 -25.52
CA SER A 44 -15.28 0.30 -26.53
C SER A 44 -14.02 0.01 -27.34
N LEU A 45 -13.31 -1.09 -27.03
CA LEU A 45 -12.09 -1.46 -27.76
C LEU A 45 -12.42 -1.89 -29.21
N PRO A 46 -11.58 -1.52 -30.19
CA PRO A 46 -11.69 -2.03 -31.55
C PRO A 46 -11.61 -3.56 -31.55
N GLY A 47 -12.68 -4.23 -32.01
CA GLY A 47 -12.78 -5.69 -31.97
C GLY A 47 -13.55 -6.28 -30.78
N GLY A 48 -14.10 -5.44 -29.90
CA GLY A 48 -14.88 -5.87 -28.74
C GLY A 48 -14.01 -6.19 -27.51
N ASP A 49 -14.63 -6.74 -26.47
CA ASP A 49 -13.92 -7.10 -25.22
C ASP A 49 -12.92 -8.24 -25.48
N PRO A 50 -11.61 -7.99 -25.34
CA PRO A 50 -10.59 -9.01 -25.59
C PRO A 50 -10.51 -10.07 -24.47
N GLY A 51 -11.34 -9.96 -23.42
CA GLY A 51 -11.32 -10.89 -22.29
C GLY A 51 -10.04 -10.83 -21.47
N THR A 52 -9.30 -9.71 -21.57
CA THR A 52 -8.04 -9.52 -20.86
C THR A 52 -8.26 -9.22 -19.39
N ALA A 53 -7.34 -9.66 -18.53
CA ALA A 53 -7.41 -9.43 -17.09
C ALA A 53 -7.27 -7.94 -16.68
N SER A 54 -6.84 -7.07 -17.59
CA SER A 54 -6.70 -5.64 -17.38
C SER A 54 -7.05 -4.85 -18.64
N VAL A 55 -7.47 -3.60 -18.47
CA VAL A 55 -7.82 -2.67 -19.55
C VAL A 55 -7.19 -1.31 -19.26
N TRP A 56 -6.67 -0.66 -20.30
CA TRP A 56 -6.14 0.69 -20.17
C TRP A 56 -7.26 1.71 -20.12
N LEU A 57 -7.23 2.58 -19.11
CA LEU A 57 -8.19 3.65 -18.94
C LEU A 57 -7.55 5.01 -19.25
N PRO A 58 -8.23 5.89 -20.00
CA PRO A 58 -7.77 7.26 -20.15
C PRO A 58 -7.78 7.96 -18.79
N MET A 59 -6.76 8.78 -18.54
CA MET A 59 -6.69 9.54 -17.29
C MET A 59 -7.88 10.49 -17.19
N SER A 60 -8.67 10.33 -16.12
CA SER A 60 -9.84 11.16 -15.85
C SER A 60 -9.95 11.42 -14.35
N GLY A 61 -10.44 12.61 -13.99
CA GLY A 61 -10.64 12.99 -12.59
C GLY A 61 -11.67 12.09 -11.86
N ASP A 62 -12.59 11.46 -12.60
CA ASP A 62 -13.57 10.52 -12.04
C ASP A 62 -12.98 9.15 -11.70
N LEU A 63 -11.76 8.86 -12.18
CA LEU A 63 -11.02 7.62 -11.94
C LEU A 63 -9.91 7.80 -10.89
N VAL A 64 -9.96 8.92 -10.18
CA VAL A 64 -9.06 9.23 -9.07
C VAL A 64 -9.86 9.22 -7.76
N PRO A 65 -9.32 8.63 -6.68
CA PRO A 65 -9.99 8.69 -5.39
C PRO A 65 -10.28 10.12 -4.93
N PRO A 66 -11.41 10.35 -4.22
CA PRO A 66 -12.36 9.35 -3.72
C PRO A 66 -13.45 8.96 -4.72
N ARG A 67 -13.43 9.49 -5.96
CA ARG A 67 -14.54 9.32 -6.93
C ARG A 67 -14.52 7.96 -7.62
N GLY A 68 -13.34 7.44 -7.92
CA GLY A 68 -13.17 6.15 -8.57
C GLY A 68 -11.91 5.45 -8.07
N ILE A 69 -11.97 4.13 -7.97
CA ILE A 69 -10.83 3.27 -7.64
C ILE A 69 -10.71 2.23 -8.76
N VAL A 70 -9.59 2.25 -9.49
CA VAL A 70 -9.34 1.40 -10.65
C VAL A 70 -8.22 0.37 -10.44
N ASN A 71 -7.46 0.47 -9.34
CA ASN A 71 -6.39 -0.47 -9.00
C ASN A 71 -6.19 -0.64 -7.49
N SER A 72 -5.41 -1.64 -7.09
CA SER A 72 -5.08 -1.94 -5.69
C SER A 72 -4.34 -0.81 -4.98
N ALA A 73 -3.44 -0.11 -5.65
CA ALA A 73 -2.70 1.01 -5.04
C ALA A 73 -3.62 2.15 -4.60
N GLN A 74 -4.65 2.47 -5.41
CA GLN A 74 -5.67 3.44 -5.05
C GLN A 74 -6.55 2.93 -3.90
N LEU A 75 -6.92 1.64 -3.91
CA LEU A 75 -7.67 1.02 -2.83
C LEU A 75 -6.92 1.08 -1.49
N GLU A 76 -5.64 0.68 -1.50
CA GLU A 76 -4.77 0.71 -0.33
C GLU A 76 -4.66 2.13 0.23
N ARG A 77 -4.44 3.13 -0.64
CA ARG A 77 -4.36 4.53 -0.22
C ARG A 77 -5.63 4.98 0.50
N GLU A 78 -6.79 4.63 -0.01
CA GLU A 78 -8.07 5.01 0.60
C GLU A 78 -8.36 4.26 1.91
N LEU A 79 -7.96 2.99 2.03
CA LEU A 79 -8.07 2.24 3.28
C LEU A 79 -7.15 2.83 4.36
N VAL A 80 -5.90 3.13 4.01
CA VAL A 80 -4.95 3.82 4.89
C VAL A 80 -5.50 5.19 5.30
N HIS A 81 -6.13 5.92 4.38
CA HIS A 81 -6.73 7.22 4.66
C HIS A 81 -7.80 7.18 5.77
N ILE A 82 -8.65 6.15 5.77
CA ILE A 82 -9.64 5.93 6.86
C ILE A 82 -8.92 5.83 8.21
N PHE A 83 -7.85 5.04 8.27
CA PHE A 83 -7.09 4.83 9.50
C PHE A 83 -6.32 6.08 9.93
N CYS A 84 -5.70 6.80 8.99
CA CYS A 84 -5.06 8.08 9.27
C CYS A 84 -6.05 9.07 9.89
N ASN A 85 -7.23 9.21 9.30
CA ASN A 85 -8.28 10.10 9.82
C ASN A 85 -8.70 9.70 11.25
N ALA A 86 -8.83 8.40 11.51
CA ALA A 86 -9.17 7.90 12.83
C ALA A 86 -8.06 8.18 13.85
N ILE A 87 -6.80 7.92 13.52
CA ILE A 87 -5.66 8.18 14.41
C ILE A 87 -5.48 9.68 14.65
N MET A 88 -5.63 10.52 13.62
CA MET A 88 -5.45 11.97 13.71
C MET A 88 -6.53 12.65 14.55
N TYR A 89 -7.78 12.21 14.45
CA TYR A 89 -8.88 12.83 15.17
C TYR A 89 -9.00 12.35 16.62
N ASN A 90 -8.79 11.06 16.89
CA ASN A 90 -9.00 10.49 18.21
C ASN A 90 -7.81 10.74 19.15
N PRO A 91 -8.06 10.96 20.46
CA PRO A 91 -7.00 11.18 21.43
C PRO A 91 -6.10 9.95 21.58
N ASP A 92 -4.81 10.19 21.78
CA ASP A 92 -3.82 9.17 22.13
C ASP A 92 -2.89 9.77 23.19
N PRO A 93 -2.95 9.34 24.46
CA PRO A 93 -2.07 9.83 25.53
C PRO A 93 -0.58 9.60 25.25
N HIS A 94 -0.25 8.70 24.32
CA HIS A 94 1.12 8.46 23.87
C HIS A 94 1.53 9.31 22.65
N ARG A 95 0.66 10.21 22.16
CA ARG A 95 0.99 11.15 21.09
C ARG A 95 1.78 12.33 21.65
N GLY A 96 3.04 12.48 21.21
CA GLY A 96 3.91 13.60 21.59
C GLY A 96 4.91 13.23 22.70
N PRO A 97 5.50 14.23 23.40
CA PRO A 97 6.37 13.96 24.54
C PRO A 97 5.50 13.34 25.63
N GLY A 98 5.55 12.01 25.73
CA GLY A 98 4.63 11.23 26.57
C GLY A 98 4.66 11.64 28.05
N HIS A 99 3.83 10.98 28.87
CA HIS A 99 3.63 11.30 30.29
C HIS A 99 4.91 11.56 31.11
N ALA A 100 6.06 10.99 30.73
CA ALA A 100 7.35 11.28 31.35
C ALA A 100 7.73 12.78 31.34
N PHE A 101 7.31 13.54 30.32
CA PHE A 101 7.56 14.99 30.22
C PHE A 101 6.47 15.83 30.89
N LEU A 102 5.24 15.30 31.02
CA LEU A 102 4.11 15.97 31.68
C LEU A 102 4.12 15.78 33.20
N LYS A 103 4.83 14.77 33.72
CA LYS A 103 4.94 14.48 35.17
C LYS A 103 5.47 15.62 36.03
N ARG A 104 6.12 16.65 35.46
CA ARG A 104 6.60 17.81 36.23
C ARG A 104 5.45 18.66 36.79
N SER A 105 4.24 18.59 36.22
CA SER A 105 3.06 19.34 36.70
C SER A 105 2.03 18.49 37.47
N GLN A 106 2.20 17.16 37.52
CA GLN A 106 1.21 16.22 38.06
C GLN A 106 1.67 15.62 39.40
N ASN A 107 2.17 16.45 40.32
CA ASN A 107 2.48 16.03 41.68
C ASN A 107 1.33 16.32 42.68
N GLU A 108 0.16 16.77 42.19
CA GLU A 108 -0.99 17.17 43.01
C GLU A 108 -2.29 16.39 42.72
N GLU A 109 -2.30 15.42 41.80
CA GLU A 109 -3.52 14.69 41.49
C GLU A 109 -3.66 13.45 42.39
N GLU A 110 -4.42 13.69 43.46
CA GLU A 110 -5.02 12.76 44.41
C GLU A 110 -5.52 11.47 43.74
N GLU A 111 -5.38 10.34 44.44
CA GLU A 111 -5.81 9.01 44.00
C GLU A 111 -7.35 8.98 43.80
N VAL A 112 -7.80 9.35 42.60
CA VAL A 112 -9.21 9.29 42.20
C VAL A 112 -9.59 7.82 42.04
N VAL A 113 -10.17 7.24 43.09
CA VAL A 113 -10.88 5.96 43.02
C VAL A 113 -12.12 6.15 42.14
N GLY A 114 -12.00 5.84 40.84
CA GLY A 114 -13.06 6.03 39.85
C GLY A 114 -12.92 5.15 38.61
N TYR A 115 -13.91 5.21 37.72
CA TYR A 115 -13.87 4.52 36.42
C TYR A 115 -12.83 5.18 35.51
N HIS A 116 -11.78 4.45 35.12
CA HIS A 116 -10.86 4.89 34.06
C HIS A 116 -11.53 4.75 32.69
N LEU A 117 -11.77 5.87 32.01
CA LEU A 117 -12.20 5.89 30.61
C LEU A 117 -11.02 5.45 29.72
N ASP A 118 -11.24 4.49 28.82
CA ASP A 118 -10.24 4.09 27.81
C ASP A 118 -10.18 5.12 26.68
N GLU A 119 -9.52 6.24 26.97
CA GLU A 119 -9.43 7.38 26.06
C GLU A 119 -8.82 7.01 24.70
N ASN A 120 -7.91 6.03 24.65
CA ASN A 120 -7.27 5.56 23.42
C ASN A 120 -7.88 4.27 22.84
N GLY A 121 -9.07 3.84 23.28
CA GLY A 121 -9.71 2.61 22.81
C GLY A 121 -9.93 2.58 21.30
N VAL A 122 -10.33 3.72 20.72
CA VAL A 122 -10.50 3.86 19.26
C VAL A 122 -9.17 3.70 18.51
N VAL A 123 -8.10 4.31 19.04
CA VAL A 123 -6.75 4.25 18.46
C VAL A 123 -6.21 2.81 18.51
N LYS A 124 -6.40 2.12 19.64
CA LYS A 124 -6.04 0.69 19.80
C LYS A 124 -6.80 -0.19 18.80
N HIS A 125 -8.12 -0.03 18.69
CA HIS A 125 -8.93 -0.79 17.74
C HIS A 125 -8.51 -0.52 16.30
N THR A 126 -8.23 0.73 15.97
CA THR A 126 -7.73 1.14 14.64
C THR A 126 -6.41 0.45 14.30
N ARG A 127 -5.45 0.44 15.23
CA ARG A 127 -4.16 -0.26 15.04
C ARG A 127 -4.35 -1.76 14.86
N SER A 128 -5.23 -2.38 15.66
CA SER A 128 -5.54 -3.81 15.53
C SER A 128 -6.12 -4.14 14.15
N MET A 129 -7.12 -3.37 13.69
CA MET A 129 -7.74 -3.60 12.39
C MET A 129 -6.76 -3.35 11.23
N PHE A 130 -5.84 -2.38 11.36
CA PHE A 130 -4.85 -2.10 10.34
C PHE A 130 -3.97 -3.31 10.03
N VAL A 131 -3.54 -4.08 11.05
CA VAL A 131 -2.70 -5.28 10.88
C VAL A 131 -3.42 -6.33 10.02
N GLU A 132 -4.71 -6.53 10.25
CA GLU A 132 -5.52 -7.47 9.45
C GLU A 132 -5.68 -6.98 8.01
N VAL A 133 -5.93 -5.70 7.81
CA VAL A 133 -6.09 -5.11 6.48
C VAL A 133 -4.77 -5.11 5.70
N GLU A 134 -3.65 -4.83 6.35
CA GLU A 134 -2.33 -4.89 5.75
C GLU A 134 -2.01 -6.30 5.23
N LYS A 135 -2.36 -7.33 6.00
CA LYS A 135 -2.24 -8.73 5.56
C LYS A 135 -3.07 -9.00 4.30
N LEU A 136 -4.35 -8.61 4.31
CA LEU A 136 -5.24 -8.80 3.15
C LEU A 136 -4.77 -8.05 1.90
N LEU A 137 -4.20 -6.84 2.07
CA LEU A 137 -3.59 -6.09 0.99
C LEU A 137 -2.30 -6.76 0.46
N GLY A 138 -1.51 -7.38 1.35
CA GLY A 138 -0.38 -8.22 0.97
C GLY A 138 -0.78 -9.40 0.10
N ASP A 139 -1.82 -10.12 0.51
CA ASP A 139 -2.37 -11.26 -0.26
C ASP A 139 -2.91 -10.80 -1.62
N LEU A 140 -3.63 -9.67 -1.66
CA LEU A 140 -4.14 -9.07 -2.90
C LEU A 140 -3.01 -8.73 -3.88
N ARG A 141 -1.95 -8.05 -3.41
CA ARG A 141 -0.78 -7.71 -4.24
C ARG A 141 -0.08 -8.95 -4.79
N SER A 142 -0.02 -10.01 -4.00
CA SER A 142 0.56 -11.28 -4.43
C SER A 142 -0.27 -11.92 -5.54
N ALA A 143 -1.60 -11.96 -5.37
CA ALA A 143 -2.52 -12.47 -6.38
C ALA A 143 -2.51 -11.63 -7.68
N GLU A 144 -2.34 -10.32 -7.59
CA GLU A 144 -2.20 -9.45 -8.78
C GLU A 144 -0.91 -9.73 -9.56
N LYS A 145 0.19 -9.98 -8.84
CA LYS A 145 1.48 -10.35 -9.46
C LYS A 145 1.38 -11.69 -10.20
N GLU A 146 0.69 -12.67 -9.63
CA GLU A 146 0.46 -13.98 -10.27
C GLU A 146 -0.41 -13.87 -11.52
N ARG A 147 -1.36 -12.93 -11.55
CA ARG A 147 -2.21 -12.65 -12.72
C ARG A 147 -1.49 -11.97 -13.88
N GLY A 148 -0.19 -11.69 -13.74
CA GLY A 148 0.63 -11.19 -14.84
C GLY A 148 0.33 -9.75 -15.25
N VAL A 149 -0.27 -8.94 -14.38
CA VAL A 149 -0.38 -7.49 -14.62
C VAL A 149 1.04 -6.92 -14.63
N PRO A 150 1.55 -6.42 -15.76
CA PRO A 150 2.92 -5.93 -15.82
C PRO A 150 3.09 -4.73 -14.89
N PRO A 151 4.21 -4.62 -14.14
CA PRO A 151 4.50 -3.40 -13.39
C PRO A 151 4.63 -2.24 -14.38
N LEU A 152 4.07 -1.08 -14.03
CA LEU A 152 3.92 0.12 -14.87
C LEU A 152 5.23 0.78 -15.38
N PHE A 153 6.40 0.13 -15.24
CA PHE A 153 7.71 0.73 -15.48
C PHE A 153 8.67 -0.08 -16.37
N SER A 154 8.21 -1.10 -17.09
CA SER A 154 9.07 -1.82 -18.06
C SER A 154 8.73 -1.49 -19.51
N THR A 155 8.73 -0.21 -19.86
CA THR A 155 8.80 0.24 -21.26
C THR A 155 10.07 1.05 -21.46
N ARG A 156 11.22 0.38 -21.52
CA ARG A 156 12.25 0.79 -22.47
C ARG A 156 12.00 0.03 -23.76
N GLN A 157 11.48 0.77 -24.74
CA GLN A 157 11.36 0.33 -26.12
C GLN A 157 12.72 -0.18 -26.60
N ALA A 158 12.80 -1.47 -26.94
CA ALA A 158 13.82 -1.97 -27.85
C ALA A 158 13.09 -2.35 -29.14
N SER A 159 13.27 -1.51 -30.15
CA SER A 159 12.68 -1.64 -31.47
C SER A 159 13.10 -2.95 -32.13
N VAL A 160 12.12 -3.57 -32.80
CA VAL A 160 12.23 -4.76 -33.62
C VAL A 160 13.10 -4.47 -34.85
N ALA A 161 14.12 -5.31 -35.07
CA ALA A 161 14.72 -5.56 -36.38
C ALA A 161 15.38 -6.95 -36.41
N THR A 162 14.72 -7.90 -37.07
CA THR A 162 15.30 -9.07 -37.76
C THR A 162 14.58 -9.14 -39.12
N PRO A 163 15.15 -9.67 -40.22
CA PRO A 163 15.95 -10.91 -40.26
C PRO A 163 17.12 -10.97 -41.28
N ALA A 164 17.99 -11.97 -41.14
CA ALA A 164 18.30 -13.00 -42.16
C ALA A 164 19.54 -13.84 -41.77
N ASP A 165 19.47 -15.14 -42.10
CA ASP A 165 20.49 -16.19 -41.99
C ASP A 165 21.88 -15.80 -42.51
N ASP A 166 22.93 -16.31 -41.87
CA ASP A 166 23.96 -17.06 -42.60
C ASP A 166 24.69 -18.06 -41.67
N THR A 167 24.90 -19.24 -42.24
CA THR A 167 25.56 -20.43 -41.72
C THR A 167 27.06 -20.24 -41.45
N ALA A 168 27.60 -20.88 -40.40
CA ALA A 168 28.79 -21.76 -40.47
C ALA A 168 29.26 -22.17 -39.07
N GLU A 169 29.64 -23.44 -39.00
CA GLU A 169 30.17 -24.20 -37.89
C GLU A 169 31.53 -23.65 -37.43
N ASP A 170 31.85 -23.79 -36.14
CA ASP A 170 33.19 -24.18 -35.71
C ASP A 170 33.09 -24.83 -34.34
N GLU A 171 33.41 -26.12 -34.35
CA GLU A 171 33.64 -26.98 -33.20
C GLU A 171 34.96 -26.56 -32.54
N ASP A 172 35.00 -26.48 -31.21
CA ASP A 172 36.22 -26.91 -30.50
C ASP A 172 35.88 -27.41 -29.09
N GLU A 173 36.16 -28.69 -28.88
CA GLU A 173 36.04 -29.41 -27.63
C GLU A 173 37.18 -29.02 -26.68
N LEU A 174 36.89 -28.79 -25.39
CA LEU A 174 37.86 -29.16 -24.36
C LEU A 174 37.18 -29.50 -23.03
N ALA A 175 37.23 -30.80 -22.73
CA ALA A 175 36.81 -31.42 -21.48
C ALA A 175 37.76 -31.08 -20.31
N GLY A 176 37.22 -31.11 -19.09
CA GLY A 176 38.00 -31.02 -17.86
C GLY A 176 37.13 -31.08 -16.60
N ASP A 177 36.77 -32.30 -16.20
CA ASP A 177 36.11 -32.64 -14.93
C ASP A 177 37.02 -32.41 -13.71
N GLY A 178 36.44 -32.15 -12.54
CA GLY A 178 37.22 -31.98 -11.30
C GLY A 178 36.44 -31.40 -10.11
N ASN A 179 35.54 -32.20 -9.53
CA ASN A 179 34.90 -31.98 -8.23
C ASN A 179 35.93 -31.89 -7.08
N HIS A 180 35.98 -30.80 -6.30
CA HIS A 180 36.47 -30.83 -4.92
C HIS A 180 35.82 -29.74 -4.03
N THR A 181 35.33 -30.23 -2.90
CA THR A 181 34.80 -29.53 -1.73
C THR A 181 35.89 -28.74 -0.98
N ALA A 182 35.43 -27.72 -0.23
CA ALA A 182 35.88 -27.30 1.11
C ALA A 182 36.33 -25.82 1.28
N THR A 183 35.58 -25.17 2.19
CA THR A 183 36.05 -24.31 3.30
C THR A 183 36.72 -22.95 3.04
N SER A 184 36.00 -21.93 3.52
CA SER A 184 36.45 -20.77 4.32
C SER A 184 37.71 -19.99 3.93
N VAL A 185 37.58 -18.66 3.89
CA VAL A 185 38.20 -17.73 4.85
C VAL A 185 37.79 -16.28 4.52
N VAL A 186 37.14 -15.65 5.50
CA VAL A 186 36.83 -14.22 5.56
C VAL A 186 38.14 -13.42 5.66
N LYS A 187 38.37 -12.46 4.76
CA LYS A 187 39.52 -11.53 4.83
C LYS A 187 39.05 -10.10 5.09
N ARG A 188 38.90 -9.74 6.37
CA ARG A 188 38.81 -8.33 6.81
C ARG A 188 40.15 -7.65 6.57
N ARG A 189 40.17 -6.58 5.77
CA ARG A 189 41.35 -5.73 5.59
C ARG A 189 41.08 -4.37 6.27
N ARG A 190 41.85 -4.08 7.32
CA ARG A 190 41.86 -2.82 8.08
C ARG A 190 42.65 -1.79 7.29
N ILE A 191 42.11 -0.59 7.09
CA ILE A 191 42.81 0.55 6.49
C ILE A 191 42.98 1.59 7.60
N GLY A 192 44.23 1.93 7.90
CA GLY A 192 44.58 3.06 8.75
C GLY A 192 44.66 4.34 7.93
N ALA A 193 44.26 5.47 8.51
CA ALA A 193 44.53 6.80 8.00
C ALA A 193 45.32 7.58 9.06
N ARG A 194 46.40 8.21 8.58
CA ARG A 194 47.31 9.11 9.29
C ARG A 194 46.63 10.43 9.64
N GLY A 195 47.12 11.07 10.70
CA GLY A 195 46.81 12.43 11.12
C GLY A 195 47.20 12.61 12.56
#